data_AF-A0A1Q6QHQ7-F1
#
_entry.id   AF-A0A1Q6QHQ7-F1
#
_cell.length_a   1.000
_cell.length_b   1.000
_cell.length_c   1.000
_cell.angle_alpha   90.00
_cell.angle_beta   90.00
_cell.angle_gamma   90.00
#
_symmetry.space_group_name_H-M   'P 1'
#
loop_
_entity.id
_entity.type
_entity.pdbx_description
1 polymer ?
#
loop_
_entity_poly.entity_id
_entity_poly.type
_entity_poly.pdbx_seq_one_letter_code
_entity_poly.pdbx_strand_id
1 'polypeptide(L)'
;MGKYVLVQENVPQNGINRIYQDAETGVMIIDAIRGFCWEREQMEVLLHTFEKKILLIVSRLTDCVHVWCMSRAEQIRALEFLDALFADYGMLRGDAVYAEGEMSQVILDVSMTEQGTTDLLSYFMEQTDAYFSKTAVIYADKEAAREEQIRQLPIYCKKQVPWAVVETLDIAKPGEKICIKTLENDTGLIIHADADLLIMIGCLGEVYEITRQKFENSYEKSDEQLDIFSQLLDFIPAVELPRTGEYKTIDELAYLCVPKPGGIYAKQLQVRTKVFGKGRGDYFIGKAGDYLAIRLDDLQDMYIIRREVFERTYELKTGE
;
A
#
# COMPACT_ATOMS: atom_id res chain seq x y z
N MET A 1 -20.68 -21.46 2.08
CA MET A 1 -21.87 -20.65 1.73
C MET A 1 -22.77 -20.31 2.94
N GLY A 2 -22.21 -20.07 4.13
CA GLY A 2 -22.99 -19.75 5.35
C GLY A 2 -22.68 -18.39 5.99
N LYS A 3 -21.70 -17.64 5.45
CA LYS A 3 -21.20 -16.37 6.01
C LYS A 3 -21.90 -15.15 5.42
N TYR A 4 -22.09 -15.14 4.10
CA TYR A 4 -22.80 -14.08 3.38
C TYR A 4 -24.30 -14.37 3.35
N VAL A 5 -25.10 -13.39 3.77
CA VAL A 5 -26.56 -13.43 3.73
C VAL A 5 -27.04 -12.56 2.57
N LEU A 6 -27.93 -13.12 1.73
CA LEU A 6 -28.64 -12.34 0.71
C LEU A 6 -29.64 -11.42 1.40
N VAL A 7 -29.46 -10.11 1.23
CA VAL A 7 -30.30 -9.09 1.89
C VAL A 7 -31.35 -8.52 0.93
N GLN A 8 -31.03 -8.47 -0.36
CA GLN A 8 -31.93 -7.94 -1.38
C GLN A 8 -31.64 -8.53 -2.76
N GLU A 9 -32.67 -8.72 -3.57
CA GLU A 9 -32.60 -9.20 -4.95
C GLU A 9 -33.57 -8.41 -5.84
N ASN A 10 -33.17 -8.18 -7.10
CA ASN A 10 -33.93 -7.55 -8.17
C ASN A 10 -34.45 -6.15 -7.86
N VAL A 11 -33.57 -5.14 -7.87
CA VAL A 11 -33.95 -3.72 -7.86
C VAL A 11 -33.46 -3.03 -9.14
N PRO A 12 -34.13 -3.25 -10.29
CA PRO A 12 -33.64 -2.80 -11.59
C PRO A 12 -33.48 -1.29 -11.69
N GLN A 13 -34.28 -0.52 -10.94
CA GLN A 13 -34.28 0.95 -10.98
C GLN A 13 -33.00 1.57 -10.40
N ASN A 14 -32.21 0.82 -9.63
CA ASN A 14 -31.02 1.33 -8.95
C ASN A 14 -29.72 0.66 -9.43
N GLY A 15 -29.73 -0.07 -10.54
CA GLY A 15 -28.51 -0.71 -11.05
C GLY A 15 -28.07 -1.96 -10.26
N ILE A 16 -28.93 -2.53 -9.42
CA ILE A 16 -28.60 -3.63 -8.50
C ILE A 16 -29.36 -4.92 -8.86
N ASN A 17 -28.61 -6.00 -9.05
CA ASN A 17 -29.15 -7.36 -9.17
C ASN A 17 -29.33 -8.00 -7.79
N ARG A 18 -28.24 -8.12 -7.01
CA ARG A 18 -28.22 -8.84 -5.72
C ARG A 18 -27.32 -8.11 -4.73
N ILE A 19 -27.69 -8.13 -3.45
CA ILE A 19 -26.90 -7.59 -2.34
C ILE A 19 -26.64 -8.68 -1.31
N TYR A 20 -25.38 -8.91 -1.02
CA TYR A 20 -24.93 -9.82 0.03
C TYR A 20 -24.19 -9.07 1.11
N GLN A 21 -24.32 -9.54 2.35
CA GLN A 21 -23.63 -8.95 3.48
C GLN A 21 -22.99 -10.03 4.36
N ASP A 22 -21.81 -9.74 4.86
CA ASP A 22 -21.15 -10.48 5.93
C ASP A 22 -21.19 -9.66 7.21
N ALA A 23 -21.82 -10.21 8.25
CA ALA A 23 -21.96 -9.55 9.53
C ALA A 23 -20.66 -9.48 10.33
N GLU A 24 -19.73 -10.43 10.11
CA GLU A 24 -18.48 -10.52 10.86
C GLU A 24 -17.46 -9.50 10.37
N THR A 25 -17.26 -9.42 9.05
CA THR A 25 -16.31 -8.48 8.45
C THR A 25 -16.91 -7.10 8.20
N GLY A 26 -18.25 -7.00 8.19
CA GLY A 26 -18.96 -5.77 7.86
C GLY A 26 -18.92 -5.41 6.37
N VAL A 27 -18.53 -6.36 5.51
CA VAL A 27 -18.49 -6.19 4.05
C VAL A 27 -19.88 -6.36 3.45
N MET A 28 -20.20 -5.49 2.51
CA MET A 28 -21.34 -5.62 1.59
C MET A 28 -20.82 -5.81 0.17
N ILE A 29 -21.34 -6.82 -0.52
CA ILE A 29 -21.02 -7.10 -1.92
C ILE A 29 -22.29 -6.99 -2.75
N ILE A 30 -22.23 -6.18 -3.81
CA ILE A 30 -23.34 -5.91 -4.73
C ILE A 30 -22.98 -6.49 -6.10
N ASP A 31 -23.86 -7.31 -6.64
CA ASP A 31 -23.90 -7.63 -8.08
C ASP A 31 -24.70 -6.55 -8.78
N ALA A 32 -24.04 -5.79 -9.63
CA ALA A 32 -24.62 -4.68 -10.37
C ALA A 32 -25.09 -5.11 -11.76
N ILE A 33 -26.09 -4.40 -12.26
CA ILE A 33 -26.56 -4.56 -13.64
C ILE A 33 -25.42 -4.25 -14.60
N ARG A 34 -25.26 -5.11 -15.60
CA ARG A 34 -24.25 -4.96 -16.66
C ARG A 34 -24.28 -3.56 -17.27
N GLY A 35 -23.12 -2.92 -17.29
CA GLY A 35 -22.93 -1.59 -17.89
C GLY A 35 -23.41 -0.42 -17.04
N PHE A 36 -23.95 -0.67 -15.84
CA PHE A 36 -24.23 0.41 -14.89
C PHE A 36 -22.93 0.92 -14.28
N CYS A 37 -22.68 2.22 -14.42
CA CYS A 37 -21.53 2.90 -13.83
C CYS A 37 -21.92 3.49 -12.47
N TRP A 38 -21.05 3.33 -11.48
CA TRP A 38 -21.29 3.79 -10.12
C TRP A 38 -20.43 5.00 -9.80
N GLU A 39 -21.07 6.08 -9.36
CA GLU A 39 -20.37 7.26 -8.87
C GLU A 39 -20.07 7.13 -7.38
N ARG A 40 -19.02 7.80 -6.93
CA ARG A 40 -18.55 7.78 -5.54
C ARG A 40 -19.66 8.17 -4.56
N GLU A 41 -20.43 9.21 -4.87
CA GLU A 41 -21.53 9.71 -4.05
C GLU A 41 -22.65 8.66 -3.87
N GLN A 42 -22.94 7.88 -4.92
CA GLN A 42 -23.94 6.81 -4.85
C GLN A 42 -23.49 5.69 -3.91
N MET A 43 -22.20 5.32 -3.98
CA MET A 43 -21.61 4.32 -3.09
C MET A 43 -21.59 4.79 -1.63
N GLU A 44 -21.34 6.08 -1.37
CA GLU A 44 -21.40 6.64 -0.02
C GLU A 44 -22.80 6.54 0.59
N VAL A 45 -23.84 6.86 -0.22
CA VAL A 45 -25.24 6.71 0.21
C VAL A 45 -25.55 5.26 0.54
N LEU A 46 -25.05 4.29 -0.23
CA LEU A 46 -25.25 2.87 0.05
C LEU A 46 -24.59 2.45 1.36
N LEU A 47 -23.32 2.81 1.59
CA LEU A 47 -22.63 2.49 2.84
C LEU A 47 -23.38 3.03 4.06
N HIS A 48 -23.86 4.27 4.00
CA HIS A 48 -24.64 4.88 5.07
C HIS A 48 -25.98 4.17 5.26
N THR A 49 -26.70 3.90 4.17
CA THR A 49 -28.05 3.28 4.22
C THR A 49 -28.02 1.88 4.83
N PHE A 50 -26.99 1.10 4.52
CA PHE A 50 -26.84 -0.27 5.03
C PHE A 50 -25.99 -0.36 6.31
N GLU A 51 -25.54 0.78 6.85
CA GLU A 51 -24.67 0.87 8.03
C GLU A 51 -23.43 -0.02 7.93
N LYS A 52 -22.80 -0.04 6.74
CA LYS A 52 -21.60 -0.83 6.46
C LYS A 52 -20.37 0.04 6.36
N LYS A 53 -19.20 -0.58 6.54
CA LYS A 53 -17.91 0.09 6.43
C LYS A 53 -17.18 -0.23 5.14
N ILE A 54 -17.51 -1.34 4.48
CA ILE A 54 -16.82 -1.79 3.28
C ILE A 54 -17.88 -2.20 2.26
N LEU A 55 -17.77 -1.65 1.05
CA LEU A 55 -18.65 -1.92 -0.07
C LEU A 55 -17.82 -2.35 -1.27
N LEU A 56 -18.17 -3.49 -1.84
CA LEU A 56 -17.68 -3.99 -3.11
C LEU A 56 -18.85 -4.04 -4.08
N ILE A 57 -18.73 -3.41 -5.25
CA ILE A 57 -19.71 -3.50 -6.32
C ILE A 57 -19.05 -4.17 -7.50
N VAL A 58 -19.64 -5.25 -8.00
CA VAL A 58 -19.11 -6.05 -9.09
C VAL A 58 -20.07 -5.98 -10.27
N SER A 59 -19.56 -5.60 -11.45
CA SER A 59 -20.33 -5.51 -12.68
C SER A 59 -19.63 -6.23 -13.82
N ARG A 60 -20.31 -7.19 -14.45
CA ARG A 60 -19.79 -7.88 -15.61
C ARG A 60 -20.06 -7.06 -16.88
N LEU A 61 -19.01 -6.76 -17.63
CA LEU A 61 -19.07 -6.14 -18.96
C LEU A 61 -18.87 -7.21 -20.05
N THR A 62 -18.68 -6.79 -21.31
CA THR A 62 -18.53 -7.75 -22.43
C THR A 62 -17.22 -8.52 -22.34
N ASP A 63 -16.12 -7.82 -22.13
CA ASP A 63 -14.76 -8.38 -22.23
C ASP A 63 -13.99 -8.30 -20.90
N CYS A 64 -14.59 -7.71 -19.87
CA CYS A 64 -14.00 -7.54 -18.55
C CYS A 64 -15.05 -7.56 -17.44
N VAL A 65 -14.58 -7.68 -16.20
CA VAL A 65 -15.33 -7.33 -15.00
C VAL A 65 -14.81 -5.99 -14.49
N HIS A 66 -15.73 -5.10 -14.14
CA HIS A 66 -15.43 -3.85 -13.45
C HIS A 66 -15.85 -4.01 -11.99
N VAL A 67 -14.96 -3.62 -11.07
CA VAL A 67 -15.20 -3.71 -9.64
C VAL A 67 -14.90 -2.37 -8.98
N TRP A 68 -15.84 -1.87 -8.19
CA TRP A 68 -15.67 -0.70 -7.35
C TRP A 68 -15.58 -1.11 -5.89
N CYS A 69 -14.69 -0.47 -5.14
CA CYS A 69 -14.52 -0.64 -3.73
C CYS A 69 -14.61 0.71 -3.02
N MET A 70 -15.37 0.76 -1.93
CA MET A 70 -15.31 1.86 -0.98
C MET A 70 -15.11 1.32 0.43
N SER A 71 -14.16 1.91 1.16
CA SER A 71 -13.86 1.54 2.54
C SER A 71 -13.82 2.77 3.45
N ARG A 72 -14.53 2.63 4.57
CA ARG A 72 -14.48 3.50 5.76
C ARG A 72 -13.95 2.73 6.97
N ALA A 73 -13.46 1.51 6.77
CA ALA A 73 -12.87 0.72 7.83
C ALA A 73 -11.43 1.18 8.06
N GLU A 74 -11.08 1.48 9.31
CA GLU A 74 -9.73 1.95 9.70
C GLU A 74 -8.62 0.99 9.27
N GLN A 75 -8.92 -0.30 9.21
CA GLN A 75 -7.93 -1.33 8.92
C GLN A 75 -7.88 -1.74 7.45
N ILE A 76 -8.70 -1.15 6.57
CA ILE A 76 -8.83 -1.59 5.18
C ILE A 76 -8.86 -0.38 4.26
N ARG A 77 -7.83 -0.25 3.42
CA ARG A 77 -7.80 0.72 2.32
C ARG A 77 -8.44 0.12 1.08
N ALA A 78 -9.27 0.88 0.38
CA ALA A 78 -10.01 0.41 -0.78
C ALA A 78 -9.09 -0.12 -1.89
N LEU A 79 -8.08 0.66 -2.29
CA LEU A 79 -7.14 0.25 -3.35
C LEU A 79 -6.36 -1.02 -2.97
N GLU A 80 -5.88 -1.09 -1.73
CA GLU A 80 -5.13 -2.25 -1.22
C GLU A 80 -5.97 -3.53 -1.14
N PHE A 81 -7.24 -3.38 -0.75
CA PHE A 81 -8.18 -4.49 -0.72
C PHE A 81 -8.46 -4.99 -2.14
N LEU A 82 -8.72 -4.08 -3.08
CA LEU A 82 -9.00 -4.44 -4.45
C LEU A 82 -7.79 -5.11 -5.15
N ASP A 83 -6.58 -4.61 -4.89
CA ASP A 83 -5.32 -5.26 -5.30
C ASP A 83 -5.25 -6.72 -4.84
N ALA A 84 -5.61 -6.96 -3.59
CA ALA A 84 -5.61 -8.32 -3.06
C ALA A 84 -6.65 -9.23 -3.73
N LEU A 85 -7.85 -8.71 -4.04
CA LEU A 85 -8.90 -9.48 -4.73
C LEU A 85 -8.52 -9.79 -6.18
N PHE A 86 -7.71 -8.94 -6.81
CA PHE A 86 -7.34 -9.06 -8.22
C PHE A 86 -6.07 -9.89 -8.44
N ALA A 87 -5.36 -10.23 -7.37
CA ALA A 87 -4.16 -11.06 -7.38
C ALA A 87 -3.12 -10.62 -8.43
N ASP A 88 -2.90 -9.31 -8.57
CA ASP A 88 -1.94 -8.68 -9.48
C ASP A 88 -2.30 -8.73 -11.00
N TYR A 89 -3.51 -9.15 -11.37
CA TYR A 89 -3.88 -9.34 -12.80
C TYR A 89 -4.78 -8.27 -13.42
N GLY A 90 -5.18 -7.23 -12.69
CA GLY A 90 -6.04 -6.19 -13.24
C GLY A 90 -5.48 -4.78 -13.10
N MET A 91 -6.14 -3.85 -13.78
CA MET A 91 -5.81 -2.44 -13.77
C MET A 91 -6.59 -1.77 -12.65
N LEU A 92 -5.91 -1.11 -11.73
CA LEU A 92 -6.52 -0.52 -10.54
C LEU A 92 -6.23 0.98 -10.49
N ARG A 93 -7.19 1.75 -9.96
CA ARG A 93 -7.04 3.18 -9.67
C ARG A 93 -7.79 3.52 -8.40
N GLY A 94 -7.33 4.51 -7.65
CA GLY A 94 -8.04 4.97 -6.46
C GLY A 94 -7.13 5.41 -5.33
N ASP A 95 -7.69 5.46 -4.14
CA ASP A 95 -7.04 5.89 -2.90
C ASP A 95 -7.42 4.96 -1.72
N ALA A 96 -7.13 5.40 -0.51
CA ALA A 96 -7.43 4.67 0.71
C ALA A 96 -8.94 4.46 0.96
N VAL A 97 -9.80 5.33 0.43
CA VAL A 97 -11.25 5.36 0.69
C VAL A 97 -12.04 4.78 -0.48
N TYR A 98 -11.64 5.05 -1.71
CA TYR A 98 -12.32 4.61 -2.92
C TYR A 98 -11.34 4.05 -3.92
N ALA A 99 -11.67 2.92 -4.54
CA ALA A 99 -10.90 2.37 -5.65
C ALA A 99 -11.80 1.69 -6.66
N GLU A 100 -11.32 1.60 -7.89
CA GLU A 100 -11.96 0.88 -8.97
C GLU A 100 -10.93 0.07 -9.74
N GLY A 101 -11.41 -0.98 -10.39
CA GLY A 101 -10.53 -1.92 -11.06
C GLY A 101 -11.21 -2.68 -12.17
N GLU A 102 -10.43 -3.00 -13.19
CA GLU A 102 -10.86 -3.84 -14.31
C GLU A 102 -9.98 -5.08 -14.45
N MET A 103 -10.62 -6.24 -14.62
CA MET A 103 -9.96 -7.50 -14.91
C MET A 103 -10.57 -8.11 -16.17
N SER A 104 -9.71 -8.58 -17.08
CA SER A 104 -10.15 -9.27 -18.31
C SER A 104 -11.02 -10.49 -17.98
N GLN A 105 -12.09 -10.68 -18.75
CA GLN A 105 -12.99 -11.83 -18.60
C GLN A 105 -12.22 -13.16 -18.75
N VAL A 106 -11.20 -13.20 -19.62
CA VAL A 106 -10.38 -14.40 -19.83
C VAL A 106 -9.61 -14.78 -18.58
N ILE A 107 -8.99 -13.81 -17.90
CA ILE A 107 -8.25 -14.06 -16.66
C ILE A 107 -9.20 -14.51 -15.56
N LEU A 108 -10.32 -13.79 -15.42
CA LEU A 108 -11.36 -14.12 -14.46
C LEU A 108 -11.88 -15.55 -14.66
N ASP A 109 -12.17 -15.96 -15.90
CA ASP A 109 -12.67 -17.30 -16.20
C ASP A 109 -11.65 -18.39 -15.84
N VAL A 110 -10.35 -18.14 -16.07
CA VAL A 110 -9.27 -19.04 -15.62
C VAL A 110 -9.26 -19.14 -14.10
N SER A 111 -9.24 -18.02 -13.39
CA SER A 111 -9.22 -17.99 -11.92
C SER A 111 -10.45 -18.63 -11.29
N MET A 112 -11.63 -18.41 -11.87
CA MET A 112 -12.89 -19.02 -11.44
C MET A 112 -12.88 -20.54 -11.66
N THR A 113 -12.35 -21.00 -12.80
CA THR A 113 -12.19 -22.43 -13.10
C THR A 113 -11.23 -23.11 -12.12
N GLU A 114 -10.09 -22.49 -11.82
CA GLU A 114 -9.13 -22.99 -10.83
C GLU A 114 -9.74 -23.10 -9.42
N GLN A 115 -10.67 -22.21 -9.08
CA GLN A 115 -11.41 -22.22 -7.82
C GLN A 115 -12.66 -23.13 -7.86
N GLY A 116 -13.01 -23.69 -9.00
CA GLY A 116 -14.17 -24.57 -9.15
C GLY A 116 -15.52 -23.85 -9.03
N THR A 117 -15.55 -22.54 -9.30
CA THR A 117 -16.77 -21.73 -9.29
C THR A 117 -17.09 -21.18 -10.69
N THR A 118 -18.37 -21.00 -11.00
CA THR A 118 -18.85 -20.33 -12.22
C THR A 118 -19.68 -19.07 -11.90
N ASP A 119 -19.93 -18.81 -10.61
CA ASP A 119 -20.68 -17.65 -10.15
C ASP A 119 -19.72 -16.52 -9.74
N LEU A 120 -19.89 -15.36 -10.37
CA LEU A 120 -19.02 -14.20 -10.21
C LEU A 120 -18.97 -13.69 -8.77
N LEU A 121 -20.13 -13.65 -8.11
CA LEU A 121 -20.21 -13.18 -6.73
C LEU A 121 -19.54 -14.16 -5.78
N SER A 122 -19.76 -15.45 -5.98
CA SER A 122 -19.13 -16.50 -5.19
C SER A 122 -17.60 -16.41 -5.27
N TYR A 123 -17.06 -16.13 -6.46
CA TYR A 123 -15.63 -15.86 -6.63
C TYR A 123 -15.16 -14.67 -5.77
N PHE A 124 -15.80 -13.51 -5.86
CA PHE A 124 -15.39 -12.33 -5.08
C PHE A 124 -15.64 -12.46 -3.57
N MET A 125 -16.66 -13.22 -3.16
CA MET A 125 -16.87 -13.58 -1.75
C MET A 125 -15.73 -14.45 -1.22
N GLU A 126 -15.30 -15.45 -2.00
CA GLU A 126 -14.17 -16.31 -1.63
C GLU A 126 -12.85 -15.53 -1.62
N GLN A 127 -12.63 -14.63 -2.57
CA GLN A 127 -11.47 -13.72 -2.54
C GLN A 127 -11.49 -12.81 -1.32
N THR A 128 -12.66 -12.29 -0.95
CA THR A 128 -12.82 -11.48 0.26
C THR A 128 -12.53 -12.30 1.51
N ASP A 129 -13.06 -13.52 1.62
CA ASP A 129 -12.78 -14.39 2.76
C ASP A 129 -11.31 -14.80 2.83
N ALA A 130 -10.69 -15.08 1.69
CA ALA A 130 -9.26 -15.35 1.58
C ALA A 130 -8.43 -14.14 2.05
N TYR A 131 -8.84 -12.92 1.69
CA TYR A 131 -8.18 -11.70 2.14
C TYR A 131 -8.16 -11.59 3.66
N PHE A 132 -9.32 -11.70 4.33
CA PHE A 132 -9.39 -11.58 5.78
C PHE A 132 -8.67 -12.73 6.50
N SER A 133 -8.81 -13.96 6.00
CA SER A 133 -8.21 -15.14 6.65
C SER A 133 -6.70 -15.25 6.45
N LYS A 134 -6.16 -14.73 5.34
CA LYS A 134 -4.74 -14.79 4.98
C LYS A 134 -4.00 -13.47 5.20
N THR A 135 -4.61 -12.53 5.93
CA THR A 135 -3.95 -11.27 6.31
C THR A 135 -3.63 -11.27 7.79
N ALA A 136 -2.34 -11.23 8.12
CA ALA A 136 -1.88 -11.00 9.48
C ALA A 136 -1.93 -9.51 9.82
N VAL A 137 -2.25 -9.18 11.08
CA VAL A 137 -2.25 -7.81 11.58
C VAL A 137 -1.35 -7.72 12.80
N ILE A 138 -0.37 -6.84 12.73
CA ILE A 138 0.59 -6.52 13.79
C ILE A 138 0.30 -5.12 14.29
N TYR A 139 0.13 -4.98 15.59
CA TYR A 139 0.10 -3.70 16.28
C TYR A 139 1.42 -3.52 17.00
N ALA A 140 2.19 -2.49 16.66
CA ALA A 140 3.56 -2.33 17.13
C ALA A 140 3.66 -2.21 18.66
N ASP A 141 2.69 -1.57 19.31
CA ASP A 141 2.60 -1.46 20.77
C ASP A 141 2.42 -2.82 21.46
N LYS A 142 1.57 -3.69 20.90
CA LYS A 142 1.30 -5.04 21.41
C LYS A 142 2.45 -6.00 21.11
N GLU A 143 3.01 -5.92 19.91
CA GLU A 143 4.10 -6.81 19.49
C GLU A 143 5.40 -6.45 20.21
N ALA A 144 5.67 -5.17 20.48
CA ALA A 144 6.82 -4.74 21.26
C ALA A 144 6.82 -5.29 22.71
N ALA A 145 5.64 -5.64 23.26
CA ALA A 145 5.56 -6.30 24.57
C ALA A 145 6.14 -7.73 24.57
N ARG A 146 6.40 -8.30 23.39
CA ARG A 146 7.04 -9.61 23.17
C ARG A 146 8.55 -9.45 22.91
N GLU A 147 9.19 -8.62 23.72
CA GLU A 147 10.59 -8.23 23.55
C GLU A 147 11.53 -9.44 23.48
N GLU A 148 11.35 -10.43 24.36
CA GLU A 148 12.19 -11.64 24.38
C GLU A 148 12.15 -12.40 23.06
N GLN A 149 10.98 -12.50 22.42
CA GLN A 149 10.83 -13.15 21.12
C GLN A 149 11.42 -12.30 19.99
N ILE A 150 11.27 -10.97 20.04
CA ILE A 150 11.86 -10.08 19.05
C ILE A 150 13.39 -10.18 19.07
N ARG A 151 13.99 -10.23 20.27
CA ARG A 151 15.44 -10.33 20.44
C ARG A 151 16.05 -11.64 19.92
N GLN A 152 15.22 -12.66 19.69
CA GLN A 152 15.63 -13.93 19.07
C GLN A 152 15.60 -13.88 17.54
N LEU A 153 15.04 -12.83 16.94
CA LEU A 153 15.04 -12.67 15.48
C LEU A 153 16.46 -12.42 14.96
N PRO A 154 16.76 -12.84 13.72
CA PRO A 154 18.03 -12.53 13.09
C PRO A 154 18.24 -11.02 12.99
N ILE A 155 19.48 -10.58 13.22
CA ILE A 155 19.89 -9.19 13.07
C ILE A 155 20.47 -9.01 11.67
N TYR A 156 20.04 -7.96 11.00
CA TYR A 156 20.55 -7.56 9.69
C TYR A 156 21.20 -6.19 9.80
N CYS A 157 22.32 -6.01 9.11
CA CYS A 157 23.02 -4.74 9.01
C CYS A 157 22.69 -4.06 7.68
N LYS A 158 22.61 -2.73 7.68
CA LYS A 158 22.53 -1.97 6.43
C LYS A 158 23.83 -2.12 5.66
N LYS A 159 23.73 -2.42 4.38
CA LYS A 159 24.82 -2.32 3.42
C LYS A 159 25.12 -0.84 3.16
N GLN A 160 26.36 -0.52 2.82
CA GLN A 160 26.78 0.84 2.42
C GLN A 160 26.33 1.16 0.99
N VAL A 161 25.04 0.99 0.69
CA VAL A 161 24.43 1.33 -0.60
C VAL A 161 24.01 2.80 -0.55
N PRO A 162 24.52 3.66 -1.46
CA PRO A 162 24.11 5.06 -1.53
C PRO A 162 22.62 5.20 -1.87
N TRP A 163 21.95 6.10 -1.18
CA TRP A 163 20.61 6.61 -1.48
C TRP A 163 20.74 8.09 -1.86
N ALA A 164 19.65 8.73 -2.27
CA ALA A 164 19.62 10.17 -2.49
C ALA A 164 18.71 10.88 -1.49
N VAL A 165 18.98 12.16 -1.23
CA VAL A 165 18.16 13.02 -0.37
C VAL A 165 17.98 14.40 -1.01
N VAL A 166 16.76 14.93 -0.90
CA VAL A 166 16.37 16.25 -1.38
C VAL A 166 15.73 17.04 -0.24
N GLU A 167 16.10 18.31 -0.10
CA GLU A 167 15.45 19.24 0.82
C GLU A 167 14.09 19.65 0.24
N THR A 168 13.02 19.52 1.02
CA THR A 168 11.67 19.87 0.50
C THR A 168 11.56 21.35 0.14
N LEU A 169 12.32 22.22 0.82
CA LEU A 169 12.36 23.66 0.57
C LEU A 169 13.12 24.07 -0.70
N ASP A 170 13.94 23.18 -1.27
CA ASP A 170 14.56 23.41 -2.58
C ASP A 170 13.54 23.19 -3.72
N ILE A 171 12.46 22.44 -3.45
CA ILE A 171 11.41 22.11 -4.41
C ILE A 171 10.29 23.17 -4.39
N ALA A 172 9.77 23.47 -3.20
CA ALA A 172 8.59 24.31 -3.00
C ALA A 172 8.72 25.22 -1.77
N LYS A 173 7.88 26.25 -1.67
CA LYS A 173 7.93 27.18 -0.52
C LYS A 173 7.39 26.50 0.76
N PRO A 174 7.81 26.95 1.95
CA PRO A 174 7.27 26.42 3.21
C PRO A 174 5.74 26.35 3.23
N GLY A 175 5.21 25.18 3.58
CA GLY A 175 3.77 24.87 3.64
C GLY A 175 3.12 24.46 2.31
N GLU A 176 3.77 24.69 1.16
CA GLU A 176 3.24 24.24 -0.13
C GLU A 176 3.25 22.71 -0.25
N LYS A 177 2.25 22.16 -0.95
CA LYS A 177 2.16 20.73 -1.21
C LYS A 177 3.07 20.34 -2.37
N ILE A 178 3.73 19.21 -2.21
CA ILE A 178 4.56 18.52 -3.21
C ILE A 178 3.88 17.16 -3.45
N CYS A 179 3.60 16.82 -4.71
CA CYS A 179 3.08 15.50 -5.08
C CYS A 179 4.19 14.72 -5.80
N ILE A 180 4.61 13.59 -5.23
CA ILE A 180 5.71 12.79 -5.78
C ILE A 180 5.16 11.47 -6.32
N LYS A 181 5.31 11.22 -7.61
CA LYS A 181 4.89 9.99 -8.27
C LYS A 181 6.07 9.03 -8.40
N THR A 182 5.87 7.79 -7.97
CA THR A 182 6.85 6.70 -8.07
C THR A 182 6.25 5.53 -8.86
N LEU A 183 7.06 4.53 -9.24
CA LEU A 183 6.54 3.29 -9.83
C LEU A 183 5.55 2.58 -8.90
N GLU A 184 5.73 2.69 -7.60
CA GLU A 184 4.88 2.05 -6.59
C GLU A 184 3.64 2.86 -6.23
N ASN A 185 3.65 4.15 -6.53
CA ASN A 185 2.57 5.06 -6.18
C ASN A 185 2.38 6.09 -7.29
N ASP A 186 1.65 5.68 -8.32
CA ASP A 186 1.28 6.50 -9.46
C ASP A 186 0.24 7.60 -9.09
N THR A 187 -0.52 7.38 -8.01
CA THR A 187 -1.45 8.37 -7.43
C THR A 187 -0.73 9.52 -6.72
N GLY A 188 0.54 9.30 -6.33
CA GLY A 188 1.44 10.29 -5.76
C GLY A 188 1.42 10.37 -4.24
N LEU A 189 2.60 10.58 -3.64
CA LEU A 189 2.78 10.89 -2.22
C LEU A 189 2.69 12.40 -2.02
N ILE A 190 1.77 12.86 -1.17
CA ILE A 190 1.63 14.28 -0.83
C ILE A 190 2.47 14.62 0.40
N ILE A 191 3.46 15.50 0.23
CA ILE A 191 4.31 16.03 1.30
C ILE A 191 4.12 17.53 1.40
N HIS A 192 4.13 18.08 2.60
CA HIS A 192 4.15 19.52 2.83
C HIS A 192 5.59 19.98 3.00
N ALA A 193 6.02 20.95 2.20
CA ALA A 193 7.39 21.46 2.26
C ALA A 193 7.65 22.14 3.62
N ASP A 194 8.68 21.69 4.33
CA ASP A 194 9.00 22.14 5.69
C ASP A 194 10.51 22.04 5.94
N ALA A 195 11.07 22.93 6.76
CA ALA A 195 12.50 22.95 7.06
C ALA A 195 12.97 21.68 7.81
N ASP A 196 12.09 21.00 8.52
CA ASP A 196 12.39 19.73 9.20
C ASP A 196 12.11 18.51 8.32
N LEU A 197 11.62 18.67 7.08
CA LEU A 197 11.27 17.54 6.21
C LEU A 197 12.17 17.43 4.99
N LEU A 198 12.66 16.21 4.78
CA LEU A 198 13.49 15.77 3.67
C LEU A 198 12.77 14.68 2.88
N ILE A 199 13.12 14.56 1.60
CA ILE A 199 12.68 13.48 0.72
C ILE A 199 13.87 12.55 0.49
N MET A 200 13.72 11.27 0.82
CA MET A 200 14.71 10.22 0.53
C MET A 200 14.30 9.48 -0.73
N ILE A 201 15.27 9.20 -1.60
CA ILE A 201 15.12 8.37 -2.80
C ILE A 201 16.00 7.14 -2.59
N GLY A 202 15.37 5.97 -2.51
CA GLY A 202 16.06 4.69 -2.34
C GLY A 202 16.59 4.12 -3.66
N CYS A 203 17.13 2.91 -3.60
CA CYS A 203 17.92 2.33 -4.69
C CYS A 203 17.09 1.79 -5.87
N LEU A 204 15.77 1.67 -5.73
CA LEU A 204 14.82 1.34 -6.79
C LEU A 204 13.99 2.55 -7.23
N GLY A 205 14.32 3.76 -6.76
CA GLY A 205 13.54 4.97 -7.00
C GLY A 205 12.31 5.10 -6.10
N GLU A 206 12.22 4.29 -5.04
CA GLU A 206 11.21 4.43 -4.00
C GLU A 206 11.43 5.74 -3.22
N VAL A 207 10.35 6.39 -2.81
CA VAL A 207 10.41 7.70 -2.15
C VAL A 207 9.82 7.66 -0.75
N TYR A 208 10.53 8.27 0.20
CA TYR A 208 10.12 8.38 1.59
C TYR A 208 10.24 9.81 2.11
N GLU A 209 9.31 10.21 2.97
CA GLU A 209 9.52 11.38 3.83
C GLU A 209 10.35 11.00 5.07
N ILE A 210 11.25 11.89 5.48
CA ILE A 210 12.02 11.73 6.72
C ILE A 210 12.20 13.08 7.39
N THR A 211 12.06 13.12 8.72
CA THR A 211 12.41 14.31 9.50
C THR A 211 13.92 14.50 9.52
N ARG A 212 14.42 15.73 9.55
CA ARG A 212 15.84 16.05 9.57
C ARG A 212 16.57 15.34 10.71
N GLN A 213 16.00 15.37 11.91
CA GLN A 213 16.59 14.68 13.06
C GLN A 213 16.78 13.17 12.84
N LYS A 214 15.78 12.50 12.24
CA LYS A 214 15.88 11.05 11.93
C LYS A 214 16.91 10.78 10.83
N PHE A 215 16.99 11.66 9.84
CA PHE A 215 17.98 11.57 8.76
C PHE A 215 19.40 11.67 9.34
N GLU A 216 19.69 12.72 10.09
CA GLU A 216 21.00 12.95 10.69
C GLU A 216 21.41 11.82 11.64
N ASN A 217 20.45 11.18 12.33
CA ASN A 217 20.73 10.03 13.17
C ASN A 217 21.04 8.75 12.38
N SER A 218 20.54 8.62 11.15
CA SER A 218 20.54 7.35 10.41
C SER A 218 21.38 7.34 9.13
N TYR A 219 21.78 8.51 8.62
CA TYR A 219 22.49 8.69 7.36
C TYR A 219 23.56 9.78 7.45
N GLU A 220 24.52 9.72 6.54
CA GLU A 220 25.52 10.76 6.29
C GLU A 220 25.32 11.30 4.87
N LYS A 221 25.10 12.60 4.74
CA LYS A 221 24.97 13.29 3.46
C LYS A 221 26.36 13.50 2.85
N SER A 222 26.48 13.23 1.56
CA SER A 222 27.64 13.54 0.73
C SER A 222 27.45 14.88 0.01
N ASP A 223 28.55 15.51 -0.40
CA ASP A 223 28.53 16.67 -1.31
C ASP A 223 28.35 16.25 -2.79
N GLU A 224 28.35 14.94 -3.07
CA GLU A 224 28.12 14.39 -4.39
C GLU A 224 26.63 14.45 -4.77
N GLN A 225 26.32 15.04 -5.92
CA GLN A 225 24.97 15.04 -6.49
C GLN A 225 24.63 13.68 -7.08
N LEU A 226 23.33 13.37 -7.11
CA LEU A 226 22.83 12.16 -7.73
C LEU A 226 23.09 12.18 -9.25
N ASP A 227 23.97 11.29 -9.72
CA ASP A 227 24.05 10.95 -11.14
C ASP A 227 23.24 9.68 -11.41
N ILE A 228 22.10 9.87 -12.07
CA ILE A 228 21.16 8.80 -12.39
C ILE A 228 21.80 7.70 -13.26
N PHE A 229 22.69 8.08 -14.19
CA PHE A 229 23.31 7.11 -15.09
C PHE A 229 24.33 6.24 -14.37
N SER A 230 25.05 6.83 -13.43
CA SER A 230 26.07 6.14 -12.63
C SER A 230 25.47 5.28 -11.51
N GLN A 231 24.36 5.72 -10.90
CA GLN A 231 23.71 5.01 -9.80
C GLN A 231 22.73 3.92 -10.25
N LEU A 232 22.48 3.78 -11.56
CA LEU A 232 21.58 2.77 -12.14
C LEU A 232 20.21 2.74 -11.43
N LEU A 233 19.66 3.91 -11.10
CA LEU A 233 18.31 3.95 -10.55
C LEU A 233 17.34 3.40 -11.59
N ASP A 234 16.61 2.36 -11.21
CA ASP A 234 15.62 1.72 -12.07
C ASP A 234 14.49 2.71 -12.46
N PHE A 235 14.29 3.78 -11.68
CA PHE A 235 13.32 4.85 -11.93
C PHE A 235 13.71 6.20 -11.29
N ILE A 236 13.37 7.30 -11.97
CA ILE A 236 13.52 8.68 -11.43
C ILE A 236 12.13 9.18 -11.00
N PRO A 237 11.92 9.50 -9.71
CA PRO A 237 10.64 10.07 -9.26
C PRO A 237 10.33 11.41 -9.93
N ALA A 238 9.06 11.61 -10.27
CA ALA A 238 8.58 12.88 -10.82
C ALA A 238 7.85 13.68 -9.75
N VAL A 239 8.15 14.98 -9.66
CA VAL A 239 7.50 15.88 -8.70
C VAL A 239 6.57 16.85 -9.41
N GLU A 240 5.32 16.87 -8.97
CA GLU A 240 4.27 17.77 -9.43
C GLU A 240 3.93 18.77 -8.32
N LEU A 241 3.88 20.06 -8.66
CA LEU A 241 3.39 21.12 -7.78
C LEU A 241 1.88 21.30 -7.98
N PRO A 242 0.99 20.83 -7.08
CA PRO A 242 -0.45 20.77 -7.34
C PRO A 242 -1.10 22.14 -7.58
N ARG A 243 -0.49 23.22 -7.05
CA ARG A 243 -1.00 24.59 -7.21
C ARG A 243 -0.83 25.10 -8.65
N THR A 244 0.22 24.68 -9.35
CA THR A 244 0.58 25.19 -10.68
C THR A 244 0.47 24.14 -11.78
N GLY A 245 0.43 22.85 -11.43
CA GLY A 245 0.54 21.72 -12.37
C GLY A 245 1.94 21.59 -12.99
N GLU A 246 2.93 22.29 -12.44
CA GLU A 246 4.31 22.26 -12.92
C GLU A 246 5.00 20.98 -12.48
N TYR A 247 5.71 20.34 -13.41
CA TYR A 247 6.58 19.21 -13.13
C TYR A 247 8.02 19.67 -12.94
N LYS A 248 8.63 19.26 -11.82
CA LYS A 248 10.05 19.47 -11.52
C LYS A 248 10.76 18.12 -11.45
N THR A 249 11.95 18.08 -12.05
CA THR A 249 12.87 16.97 -11.86
C THR A 249 13.64 17.22 -10.56
N ILE A 250 13.80 16.18 -9.73
CA ILE A 250 14.42 16.30 -8.40
C ILE A 250 15.81 15.66 -8.34
N ASP A 251 16.22 15.00 -9.40
CA ASP A 251 17.55 14.44 -9.60
C ASP A 251 18.65 15.50 -9.48
N GLU A 252 18.47 16.66 -10.11
CA GLU A 252 19.42 17.78 -10.02
C GLU A 252 19.48 18.43 -8.62
N LEU A 253 18.44 18.21 -7.80
CA LEU A 253 18.35 18.69 -6.42
C LEU A 253 18.81 17.63 -5.40
N ALA A 254 19.01 16.39 -5.85
CA ALA A 254 19.30 15.27 -4.98
C ALA A 254 20.81 15.14 -4.73
N TYR A 255 21.15 14.93 -3.47
CA TYR A 255 22.50 14.62 -3.02
C TYR A 255 22.58 13.18 -2.53
N LEU A 256 23.70 12.52 -2.77
CA LEU A 256 23.92 11.19 -2.26
C LEU A 256 24.01 11.21 -0.73
N CYS A 257 23.54 10.13 -0.13
CA CYS A 257 23.68 9.87 1.29
C CYS A 257 23.91 8.38 1.51
N VAL A 258 24.65 8.04 2.56
CA VAL A 258 24.96 6.64 2.88
C VAL A 258 24.41 6.34 4.27
N PRO A 259 23.80 5.17 4.49
CA PRO A 259 23.36 4.81 5.82
C PRO A 259 24.54 4.77 6.80
N LYS A 260 24.29 5.23 8.02
CA LYS A 260 25.21 5.00 9.14
C LYS A 260 25.21 3.52 9.51
N PRO A 261 26.32 2.99 10.04
CA PRO A 261 26.36 1.64 10.57
C PRO A 261 25.24 1.42 11.58
N GLY A 262 24.44 0.39 11.36
CA GLY A 262 23.27 0.11 12.17
C GLY A 262 22.66 -1.22 11.79
N GLY A 263 21.83 -1.74 12.69
CA GLY A 263 21.13 -2.99 12.48
C GLY A 263 19.65 -2.90 12.79
N ILE A 264 18.93 -3.91 12.33
CA ILE A 264 17.52 -4.14 12.62
C ILE A 264 17.32 -5.62 12.95
N TYR A 265 16.30 -5.93 13.75
CA TYR A 265 15.72 -7.26 13.72
C TYR A 265 14.85 -7.37 12.46
N ALA A 266 14.94 -8.48 11.74
CA ALA A 266 14.06 -8.70 10.61
C ALA A 266 13.62 -10.16 10.47
N LYS A 267 12.40 -10.34 9.94
CA LYS A 267 11.88 -11.66 9.56
C LYS A 267 11.09 -11.57 8.27
N GLN A 268 11.23 -12.59 7.43
CA GLN A 268 10.47 -12.69 6.19
C GLN A 268 9.00 -13.02 6.47
N LEU A 269 8.10 -12.26 5.85
CA LEU A 269 6.67 -12.43 5.92
C LEU A 269 6.25 -13.68 5.15
N GLN A 270 5.40 -14.50 5.75
CA GLN A 270 4.85 -15.71 5.13
C GLN A 270 3.51 -15.48 4.45
N VAL A 271 2.81 -14.41 4.84
CA VAL A 271 1.47 -14.03 4.37
C VAL A 271 1.38 -12.51 4.26
N ARG A 272 0.33 -12.02 3.60
CA ARG A 272 0.01 -10.58 3.59
C ARG A 272 -0.05 -10.09 5.03
N THR A 273 0.70 -9.04 5.35
CA THR A 273 0.82 -8.58 6.74
C THR A 273 0.69 -7.07 6.80
N LYS A 274 -0.17 -6.60 7.70
CA LYS A 274 -0.36 -5.18 8.03
C LYS A 274 0.36 -4.85 9.33
N VAL A 275 1.06 -3.73 9.37
CA VAL A 275 1.76 -3.24 10.57
C VAL A 275 1.25 -1.85 10.91
N PHE A 276 0.56 -1.74 12.03
CA PHE A 276 0.09 -0.49 12.61
C PHE A 276 1.15 0.04 13.57
N GLY A 277 1.84 1.10 13.14
CA GLY A 277 2.85 1.79 13.95
C GLY A 277 2.20 2.59 15.09
N LYS A 278 2.93 2.79 16.19
CA LYS A 278 2.43 3.57 17.32
C LYS A 278 2.13 5.01 16.93
N GLY A 279 0.92 5.47 17.24
CA GLY A 279 0.49 6.85 17.00
C GLY A 279 0.33 7.23 15.53
N ARG A 280 0.43 6.27 14.60
CA ARG A 280 0.14 6.49 13.18
C ARG A 280 -1.33 6.23 12.92
N GLY A 281 -1.97 7.14 12.19
CA GLY A 281 -3.31 6.94 11.63
C GLY A 281 -3.31 6.03 10.39
N ASP A 282 -2.15 5.51 10.01
CA ASP A 282 -1.93 4.74 8.79
C ASP A 282 -1.03 3.51 9.05
N TYR A 283 -1.06 2.51 8.17
CA TYR A 283 -0.35 1.23 8.33
C TYR A 283 0.62 0.91 7.18
N PHE A 284 1.64 0.10 7.47
CA PHE A 284 2.42 -0.54 6.41
C PHE A 284 1.76 -1.84 5.98
N ILE A 285 1.94 -2.22 4.73
CA ILE A 285 1.50 -3.51 4.23
C ILE A 285 2.61 -4.17 3.41
N GLY A 286 2.78 -5.48 3.61
CA GLY A 286 3.65 -6.33 2.81
C GLY A 286 2.95 -7.57 2.31
N LYS A 287 3.45 -8.13 1.21
CA LYS A 287 3.06 -9.43 0.66
C LYS A 287 3.99 -10.51 1.23
N ALA A 288 3.65 -11.78 0.98
CA ALA A 288 4.55 -12.89 1.33
C ALA A 288 5.90 -12.70 0.61
N GLY A 289 7.01 -12.92 1.33
CA GLY A 289 8.36 -12.70 0.83
C GLY A 289 8.99 -11.37 1.21
N ASP A 290 8.18 -10.34 1.53
CA ASP A 290 8.65 -9.08 2.11
C ASP A 290 9.16 -9.28 3.55
N TYR A 291 9.71 -8.24 4.17
CA TYR A 291 10.31 -8.33 5.50
C TYR A 291 9.63 -7.40 6.49
N LEU A 292 9.28 -7.93 7.67
CA LEU A 292 9.06 -7.11 8.86
C LEU A 292 10.42 -6.67 9.40
N ALA A 293 10.61 -5.37 9.55
CA ALA A 293 11.77 -4.75 10.15
C ALA A 293 11.40 -4.10 11.49
N ILE A 294 12.26 -4.27 12.49
CA ILE A 294 12.11 -3.69 13.83
C ILE A 294 13.46 -3.08 14.22
N ARG A 295 13.46 -1.82 14.66
CA ARG A 295 14.71 -1.17 15.07
C ARG A 295 15.27 -1.81 16.35
N LEU A 296 16.60 -1.88 16.45
CA LEU A 296 17.27 -2.43 17.64
C LEU A 296 17.13 -1.52 18.89
N ASP A 297 17.06 -0.21 18.66
CA ASP A 297 17.00 0.85 19.69
C ASP A 297 15.57 1.24 20.08
N ASP A 298 14.58 0.98 19.21
CA ASP A 298 13.16 1.20 19.47
C ASP A 298 12.31 0.05 18.91
N LEU A 299 11.90 -0.88 19.79
CA LEU A 299 11.10 -2.03 19.40
C LEU A 299 9.67 -1.67 18.95
N GLN A 300 9.22 -0.43 19.18
CA GLN A 300 7.92 0.05 18.70
C GLN A 300 8.01 0.63 17.28
N ASP A 301 9.21 0.88 16.77
CA ASP A 301 9.43 1.28 15.37
C ASP A 301 9.49 0.03 14.48
N MET A 302 8.30 -0.40 14.07
CA MET A 302 8.08 -1.54 13.18
C MET A 302 7.55 -1.09 11.82
N TYR A 303 8.12 -1.62 10.75
CA TYR A 303 7.74 -1.31 9.38
C TYR A 303 7.97 -2.49 8.44
N ILE A 304 7.43 -2.41 7.23
CA ILE A 304 7.66 -3.41 6.19
C ILE A 304 8.67 -2.88 5.18
N ILE A 305 9.61 -3.73 4.77
CA ILE A 305 10.51 -3.48 3.65
C ILE A 305 10.22 -4.53 2.57
N ARG A 306 10.03 -4.07 1.32
CA ARG A 306 9.82 -4.97 0.18
C ARG A 306 11.02 -5.88 -0.02
N ARG A 307 10.78 -7.12 -0.43
CA ARG A 307 11.83 -8.14 -0.63
C ARG A 307 13.03 -7.63 -1.43
N GLU A 308 12.76 -7.04 -2.59
CA GLU A 308 13.79 -6.58 -3.53
C GLU A 308 14.65 -5.45 -2.94
N VAL A 309 14.02 -4.52 -2.22
CA VAL A 309 14.72 -3.45 -1.49
C VAL A 309 15.56 -4.05 -0.36
N PHE A 310 14.99 -4.97 0.42
CA PHE A 310 15.66 -5.60 1.56
C PHE A 310 16.93 -6.35 1.12
N GLU A 311 16.82 -7.20 0.11
CA GLU A 311 17.93 -8.00 -0.41
C GLU A 311 19.07 -7.12 -0.97
N ARG A 312 18.76 -5.95 -1.55
CA ARG A 312 19.76 -4.98 -2.02
C ARG A 312 20.39 -4.17 -0.90
N THR A 313 19.66 -3.86 0.17
CA THR A 313 20.08 -2.86 1.18
C THR A 313 20.49 -3.43 2.53
N TYR A 314 20.22 -4.71 2.79
CA TYR A 314 20.58 -5.38 4.04
C TYR A 314 21.35 -6.67 3.80
N GLU A 315 22.19 -7.02 4.77
CA GLU A 315 22.86 -8.31 4.87
C GLU A 315 22.70 -8.89 6.27
N LEU A 316 22.61 -10.21 6.35
CA LEU A 316 22.52 -10.90 7.63
C LEU A 316 23.80 -10.61 8.41
N LYS A 317 23.68 -10.19 9.67
CA LYS A 317 24.82 -10.06 10.56
C LYS A 317 25.35 -11.45 10.90
N THR A 318 26.29 -11.93 10.09
CA THR A 318 27.09 -13.11 10.41
C THR A 318 28.04 -12.73 11.54
N GLY A 319 28.01 -13.46 12.65
CA GLY A 319 28.73 -13.10 13.86
C GLY A 319 30.24 -12.93 13.65
N GLU A 320 30.83 -12.03 14.45
CA GLU A 320 32.17 -12.22 15.02
C GLU A 320 32.05 -12.97 16.34
#